data_AF-A0A352YUK7-F1
#
_entry.id   AF-A0A352YUK7-F1
#
_cell.length_a   1.000
_cell.length_b   1.000
_cell.length_c   1.000
_cell.angle_alpha   90.00
_cell.angle_beta   90.00
_cell.angle_gamma   90.00
#
_symmetry.space_group_name_H-M   'P 1'
#
loop_
_entity.id
_entity.type
_entity.pdbx_description
1 polymer ?
#
loop_
_entity_poly.entity_id
_entity_poly.type
_entity_poly.pdbx_seq_one_letter_code
_entity_poly.pdbx_strand_id
1 'polypeptide(L)'
;MITNDCLKRPNFPGDHKTPEQRIPNLADLDGTDRETCMTMNGTWGYKSYDLNYKSPQTLIRNLIDIASKGGNFLLNVGPTAEGEFPQHSIDILAEMGKWMKVNGEAIYGTKASRWGLFPWGRCTRKDCLLFHFLLPLPILQPK
;
A
#
# COMPACT_ATOMS: atom_id res chain seq x y z
N MET A 1 -9.04 -5.23 20.62
CA MET A 1 -9.74 -5.24 19.32
C MET A 1 -9.32 -3.97 18.60
N ILE A 2 -8.83 -4.05 17.37
CA ILE A 2 -8.49 -2.90 16.52
C ILE A 2 -9.61 -2.77 15.47
N THR A 3 -10.05 -1.55 15.19
CA THR A 3 -11.20 -1.23 14.34
C THR A 3 -10.85 -0.15 13.34
N ASN A 4 -11.43 -0.21 12.14
CA ASN A 4 -11.32 0.86 11.15
C ASN A 4 -12.33 1.98 11.41
N ASP A 5 -12.21 3.08 10.67
CA ASP A 5 -13.09 4.25 10.77
C ASP A 5 -14.43 4.11 10.00
N CYS A 6 -14.69 2.94 9.40
CA CYS A 6 -15.90 2.70 8.61
C CYS A 6 -17.19 2.50 9.44
N LEU A 7 -17.08 2.30 10.77
CA LEU A 7 -18.26 2.18 11.64
C LEU A 7 -19.06 3.49 11.78
N LYS A 8 -18.44 4.65 11.49
CA LYS A 8 -19.06 5.99 11.45
C LYS A 8 -20.00 6.27 12.65
N ARG A 9 -19.52 6.04 13.88
CA ARG A 9 -20.28 6.33 15.11
C ARG A 9 -19.81 7.64 15.76
N PRO A 10 -20.70 8.46 16.34
CA PRO A 10 -20.35 9.79 16.88
C PRO A 10 -19.22 9.78 17.91
N ASN A 11 -19.13 8.76 18.76
CA ASN A 11 -18.13 8.65 19.83
C ASN A 11 -17.11 7.53 19.58
N PHE A 12 -16.99 7.07 18.33
CA PHE A 12 -16.08 5.99 17.98
C PHE A 12 -15.52 6.21 16.56
N PRO A 13 -14.41 6.97 16.44
CA PRO A 13 -13.82 7.34 15.17
C PRO A 13 -13.03 6.20 14.49
N GLY A 14 -12.87 5.04 15.14
CA GLY A 14 -11.99 3.95 14.72
C GLY A 14 -10.55 4.14 15.22
N ASP A 15 -9.78 3.06 15.26
CA ASP A 15 -8.38 3.06 15.69
C ASP A 15 -7.43 3.51 14.57
N HIS A 16 -7.84 3.35 13.31
CA HIS A 16 -7.06 3.75 12.13
C HIS A 16 -7.96 4.22 10.98
N LYS A 17 -7.40 5.06 10.11
CA LYS A 17 -8.05 5.60 8.91
C LYS A 17 -7.93 4.66 7.71
N THR A 18 -8.95 4.58 6.87
CA THR A 18 -8.91 3.78 5.63
C THR A 18 -9.06 4.62 4.36
N PRO A 19 -8.01 5.33 3.91
CA PRO A 19 -8.06 6.00 2.60
C PRO A 19 -8.19 4.99 1.47
N GLU A 20 -9.23 5.15 0.65
CA GLU A 20 -9.58 4.22 -0.43
C GLU A 20 -9.00 4.68 -1.77
N GLN A 21 -8.34 3.76 -2.50
CA GLN A 21 -7.78 3.95 -3.86
C GLN A 21 -6.77 5.10 -4.02
N ARG A 22 -6.41 5.80 -2.95
CA ARG A 22 -5.49 6.94 -2.96
C ARG A 22 -4.48 6.83 -1.83
N ILE A 23 -3.21 7.06 -2.14
CA ILE A 23 -2.17 7.25 -1.12
C ILE A 23 -2.21 8.71 -0.68
N PRO A 24 -2.46 9.01 0.61
CA PRO A 24 -2.50 10.38 1.08
C PRO A 24 -1.15 11.08 0.93
N ASN A 25 -1.18 12.41 0.75
CA ASN A 25 0.02 13.24 0.77
C ASN A 25 0.45 13.51 2.21
N LEU A 26 1.69 13.99 2.41
CA LEU A 26 2.18 14.30 3.77
C LEU A 26 1.30 15.34 4.50
N ALA A 27 0.70 16.28 3.76
CA ALA A 27 -0.19 17.30 4.32
C ALA A 27 -1.55 16.72 4.78
N ASP A 28 -1.93 15.55 4.27
CA ASP A 28 -3.19 14.88 4.64
C ASP A 28 -3.04 14.03 5.91
N LEU A 29 -1.84 13.97 6.49
CA LEU A 29 -1.53 13.09 7.63
C LEU A 29 -1.77 13.83 8.95
N ASP A 30 -2.67 13.31 9.77
CA ASP A 30 -3.07 13.88 11.07
C ASP A 30 -2.39 13.20 12.27
N GLY A 31 -1.47 12.27 12.01
CA GLY A 31 -0.79 11.46 13.04
C GLY A 31 -1.53 10.17 13.40
N THR A 32 -2.76 9.95 12.90
CA THR A 32 -3.49 8.70 13.08
C THR A 32 -2.89 7.61 12.18
N ASP A 33 -2.84 6.39 12.72
CA ASP A 33 -2.51 5.18 11.96
C ASP A 33 -3.50 5.01 10.80
N ARG A 34 -3.03 4.40 9.71
CA ARG A 34 -3.84 4.24 8.51
C ARG A 34 -3.52 2.99 7.73
N GLU A 35 -4.53 2.53 7.02
CA GLU A 35 -4.44 1.41 6.08
C GLU A 35 -5.04 1.84 4.74
N THR A 36 -4.18 2.05 3.74
CA THR A 36 -4.64 2.40 2.40
C THR A 36 -5.11 1.13 1.70
N CYS A 37 -6.39 1.07 1.36
CA CYS A 37 -6.97 -0.05 0.64
C CYS A 37 -7.00 0.24 -0.87
N MET A 38 -6.53 -0.71 -1.69
CA MET A 38 -6.55 -0.58 -3.15
C MET A 38 -6.84 -1.92 -3.82
N THR A 39 -7.39 -1.83 -5.03
CA THR A 39 -7.61 -2.98 -5.91
C THR A 39 -6.40 -3.26 -6.78
N MET A 40 -6.21 -4.51 -7.19
CA MET A 40 -5.20 -4.85 -8.20
C MET A 40 -5.57 -4.32 -9.60
N ASN A 41 -6.86 -4.34 -9.96
CA ASN A 41 -7.39 -3.79 -11.22
C ASN A 41 -8.33 -2.59 -10.94
N GLY A 42 -9.37 -2.38 -11.74
CA GLY A 42 -10.34 -1.31 -11.55
C GLY A 42 -11.45 -1.61 -10.55
N THR A 43 -11.54 -2.83 -10.00
CA THR A 43 -12.69 -3.24 -9.16
C THR A 43 -12.34 -4.09 -7.95
N TRP A 44 -13.22 -4.04 -6.93
CA TRP A 44 -13.10 -4.84 -5.71
C TRP A 44 -13.48 -6.30 -5.93
N GLY A 45 -14.63 -6.55 -6.57
CA GLY A 45 -15.06 -7.89 -6.97
C GLY A 45 -14.41 -8.35 -8.28
N TYR A 46 -14.44 -9.66 -8.53
CA TYR A 46 -14.00 -10.23 -9.79
C TYR A 46 -14.85 -9.73 -10.95
N LYS A 47 -14.18 -9.29 -12.03
CA LYS A 47 -14.78 -8.96 -13.31
C LYS A 47 -13.96 -9.61 -14.41
N SER A 48 -14.57 -10.57 -15.12
CA SER A 48 -13.89 -11.37 -16.15
C SER A 48 -13.31 -10.56 -17.31
N TYR A 49 -13.88 -9.38 -17.59
CA TYR A 49 -13.43 -8.48 -18.65
C TYR A 49 -12.54 -7.31 -18.16
N ASP A 50 -12.30 -7.17 -16.85
CA ASP A 50 -11.36 -6.16 -16.33
C ASP A 50 -9.95 -6.75 -16.22
N LEU A 51 -9.20 -6.58 -17.31
CA LEU A 51 -7.80 -7.00 -17.43
C LEU A 51 -6.82 -5.86 -17.12
N ASN A 52 -7.29 -4.71 -16.64
CA ASN A 52 -6.45 -3.56 -16.38
C ASN A 52 -5.75 -3.66 -15.00
N TYR A 53 -4.91 -4.67 -14.85
CA TYR A 53 -4.13 -4.90 -13.63
C TYR A 53 -2.97 -3.92 -13.52
N LYS A 54 -2.79 -3.37 -12.31
CA LYS A 54 -1.58 -2.62 -11.94
C LYS A 54 -0.39 -3.58 -12.00
N SER A 55 0.71 -3.11 -12.59
CA SER A 55 1.94 -3.92 -12.66
C SER A 55 2.54 -4.19 -11.27
N PRO A 56 3.32 -5.27 -11.08
CA PRO A 56 4.02 -5.53 -9.82
C PRO A 56 4.88 -4.34 -9.38
N GLN A 57 5.54 -3.66 -10.33
CA GLN A 57 6.37 -2.49 -10.05
C GLN A 57 5.55 -1.33 -9.49
N THR A 58 4.34 -1.11 -10.01
CA THR A 58 3.42 -0.09 -9.50
C THR A 58 3.00 -0.42 -8.07
N LEU A 59 2.61 -1.67 -7.80
CA LEU A 59 2.17 -2.08 -6.48
C LEU A 59 3.30 -2.07 -5.43
N ILE A 60 4.52 -2.45 -5.82
CA ILE A 60 5.71 -2.33 -4.97
C ILE A 60 5.99 -0.85 -4.65
N ARG A 61 5.89 0.04 -5.63
CA ARG A 61 6.06 1.49 -5.40
C ARG A 61 4.98 2.04 -4.47
N ASN A 62 3.74 1.59 -4.61
CA ASN A 62 2.66 1.97 -3.70
C ASN A 62 2.94 1.48 -2.28
N LEU A 63 3.37 0.23 -2.11
CA LEU A 63 3.78 -0.32 -0.81
C LEU A 63 4.89 0.53 -0.17
N ILE A 64 5.92 0.87 -0.95
CA ILE A 64 7.04 1.71 -0.49
C ILE A 64 6.54 3.11 -0.08
N ASP A 65 5.70 3.75 -0.90
CA ASP A 65 5.18 5.10 -0.61
C ASP A 65 4.32 5.08 0.66
N ILE A 66 3.46 4.08 0.82
CA ILE A 66 2.61 3.89 2.00
C ILE A 66 3.45 3.63 3.25
N ALA A 67 4.39 2.68 3.20
CA ALA A 67 5.26 2.36 4.33
C ALA A 67 6.12 3.56 4.75
N SER A 68 6.65 4.32 3.79
CA SER A 68 7.43 5.54 4.06
C SER A 68 6.64 6.65 4.76
N LYS A 69 5.30 6.62 4.64
CA LYS A 69 4.36 7.52 5.30
C LYS A 69 3.77 6.93 6.59
N GLY A 70 4.24 5.74 7.01
CA GLY A 70 3.80 5.07 8.23
C GLY A 70 2.42 4.43 8.13
N GLY A 71 1.96 4.10 6.92
CA GLY A 71 0.70 3.40 6.72
C GLY A 71 0.88 1.91 6.40
N ASN A 72 -0.24 1.18 6.45
CA ASN A 72 -0.36 -0.18 5.96
C ASN A 72 -0.96 -0.20 4.55
N PHE A 73 -0.62 -1.21 3.77
CA PHE A 73 -1.16 -1.40 2.43
C PHE A 73 -2.07 -2.64 2.40
N LEU A 74 -3.38 -2.42 2.27
CA LEU A 74 -4.37 -3.47 2.10
C LEU A 74 -4.66 -3.67 0.60
N LEU A 75 -4.06 -4.69 0.02
CA LEU A 75 -4.23 -5.03 -1.38
C LEU A 75 -5.34 -6.06 -1.57
N ASN A 76 -6.39 -5.69 -2.30
CA ASN A 76 -7.54 -6.54 -2.55
C ASN A 76 -7.34 -7.46 -3.77
N VAL A 77 -7.76 -8.72 -3.63
CA VAL A 77 -7.91 -9.69 -4.71
C VAL A 77 -9.37 -10.17 -4.75
N GLY A 78 -10.03 -10.03 -5.90
CA GLY A 78 -11.38 -10.57 -6.11
C GLY A 78 -11.32 -12.02 -6.63
N PRO A 79 -11.72 -13.03 -5.84
CA PRO A 79 -11.83 -14.42 -6.32
C PRO A 79 -12.98 -14.57 -7.33
N THR A 80 -12.89 -15.57 -8.20
CA THR A 80 -13.96 -15.92 -9.14
C THR A 80 -15.19 -16.47 -8.42
N ALA A 81 -16.29 -16.70 -9.16
CA ALA A 81 -17.52 -17.26 -8.58
C ALA A 81 -17.32 -18.66 -7.99
N GLU A 82 -16.32 -19.38 -8.49
CA GLU A 82 -15.90 -20.70 -8.06
C GLU A 82 -14.97 -20.64 -6.83
N GLY A 83 -14.59 -19.43 -6.37
CA GLY A 83 -13.70 -19.23 -5.23
C GLY A 83 -12.21 -19.24 -5.57
N GLU A 84 -11.85 -19.26 -6.85
CA GLU A 84 -10.46 -19.32 -7.31
C GLU A 84 -9.84 -17.92 -7.44
N PHE A 85 -8.55 -17.79 -7.17
CA PHE A 85 -7.86 -16.52 -7.45
C PHE A 85 -7.49 -16.43 -8.95
N PRO A 86 -7.76 -15.29 -9.61
CA PRO A 86 -7.33 -15.09 -11.00
C PRO A 86 -5.81 -15.25 -11.15
N GLN A 87 -5.36 -15.96 -12.18
CA GLN A 87 -3.93 -16.25 -12.40
C GLN A 87 -3.08 -14.98 -12.44
N HIS A 88 -3.57 -13.90 -13.06
CA HIS A 88 -2.88 -12.61 -13.08
C HIS A 88 -2.60 -12.05 -11.68
N SER A 89 -3.55 -12.18 -10.75
CA SER A 89 -3.37 -11.76 -9.36
C SER A 89 -2.28 -12.59 -8.68
N ILE A 90 -2.26 -13.91 -8.92
CA ILE A 90 -1.25 -14.82 -8.38
C ILE A 90 0.14 -14.44 -8.89
N ASP A 91 0.29 -14.22 -10.20
CA ASP A 91 1.57 -13.87 -10.82
C ASP A 91 2.12 -12.56 -10.27
N ILE A 92 1.26 -11.54 -10.12
CA ILE A 92 1.64 -10.25 -9.56
C ILE A 92 2.07 -10.39 -8.09
N LEU A 93 1.29 -11.12 -7.27
CA LEU A 93 1.62 -11.39 -5.87
C LEU A 93 2.92 -12.19 -5.75
N ALA A 94 3.19 -13.12 -6.66
CA ALA A 94 4.44 -13.88 -6.68
C ALA A 94 5.65 -12.96 -6.94
N GLU A 95 5.55 -12.03 -7.90
CA GLU A 95 6.61 -11.04 -8.15
C GLU A 95 6.81 -10.07 -6.97
N MET A 96 5.71 -9.60 -6.36
CA MET A 96 5.79 -8.82 -5.12
C MET A 96 6.45 -9.61 -3.99
N GLY A 97 6.10 -10.89 -3.84
CA GLY A 97 6.67 -11.81 -2.86
C GLY A 97 8.16 -12.03 -3.06
N LYS A 98 8.63 -12.18 -4.31
CA LYS A 98 10.06 -12.26 -4.63
C LYS A 98 10.79 -11.00 -4.19
N TRP A 99 10.23 -9.82 -4.45
CA TRP A 99 10.82 -8.55 -4.01
C TRP A 99 10.84 -8.42 -2.48
N MET A 100 9.73 -8.79 -1.80
CA MET A 100 9.60 -8.77 -0.35
C MET A 100 10.56 -9.74 0.35
N LYS A 101 10.89 -10.88 -0.27
CA LYS A 101 11.87 -11.83 0.28
C LYS A 101 13.25 -11.22 0.44
N VAL A 102 13.61 -10.28 -0.44
CA VAL A 102 14.92 -9.59 -0.41
C VAL A 102 14.85 -8.31 0.42
N ASN A 103 13.76 -7.54 0.31
CA ASN A 103 13.66 -6.17 0.84
C ASN A 103 12.71 -6.02 2.04
N GLY A 104 12.14 -7.13 2.54
CA GLY A 104 11.07 -7.10 3.55
C GLY A 104 11.49 -6.48 4.88
N GLU A 105 12.77 -6.52 5.23
CA GLU A 105 13.29 -5.85 6.43
C GLU A 105 13.10 -4.32 6.38
N ALA A 106 13.14 -3.74 5.18
CA ALA A 106 12.91 -2.32 4.94
C ALA A 106 11.42 -1.93 4.97
N ILE A 107 10.51 -2.90 5.13
CA ILE A 107 9.06 -2.68 5.20
C ILE A 107 8.55 -3.08 6.58
N TYR A 108 8.78 -4.32 7.01
CA TYR A 108 8.22 -4.89 8.23
C TYR A 108 8.82 -4.27 9.50
N GLY A 109 7.94 -3.75 10.37
CA GLY A 109 8.32 -3.13 11.64
C GLY A 109 9.03 -1.79 11.48
N THR A 110 9.00 -1.21 10.29
CA THR A 110 9.56 0.12 10.03
C THR A 110 8.55 1.23 10.37
N LYS A 111 9.05 2.45 10.49
CA LYS A 111 8.27 3.68 10.70
C LYS A 111 8.59 4.69 9.60
N ALA A 112 7.70 5.67 9.45
CA ALA A 112 7.94 6.81 8.59
C ALA A 112 9.26 7.52 8.90
N SER A 113 9.95 7.97 7.86
CA SER A 113 11.15 8.78 8.00
C SER A 113 10.79 10.16 8.57
N ARG A 114 11.54 10.61 9.59
CA ARG A 114 11.41 11.97 10.15
C ARG A 114 11.86 13.07 9.19
N TRP A 115 12.54 12.71 8.10
CA TRP A 115 13.09 13.64 7.11
C TRP A 115 12.17 13.85 5.90
N GLY A 116 10.97 13.28 5.91
CA GLY A 116 9.98 13.46 4.85
C GLY A 116 10.28 12.68 3.57
N LEU A 117 9.78 13.19 2.43
CA LEU A 117 9.93 12.58 1.11
C LEU A 117 11.14 13.16 0.38
N PHE A 118 11.79 12.35 -0.43
CA PHE A 118 12.96 12.75 -1.21
C PHE A 118 12.67 12.76 -2.71
N PRO A 119 13.30 13.66 -3.49
CA PRO A 119 13.12 13.68 -4.95
C PRO A 119 13.55 12.38 -5.63
N TRP A 120 14.56 11.70 -5.11
CA TRP A 120 15.14 10.47 -5.67
C TRP A 120 14.44 9.19 -5.19
N GLY A 121 13.46 9.27 -4.28
CA GLY A 121 12.91 8.06 -3.68
C GLY A 121 12.13 8.23 -2.38
N ARG A 122 12.18 7.18 -1.55
CA ARG A 122 11.46 7.07 -0.26
C ARG A 122 12.35 6.45 0.80
N CYS A 123 12.02 6.69 2.08
CA CYS A 123 12.74 6.10 3.20
C CYS A 123 11.80 5.56 4.28
N THR A 124 12.23 4.47 4.90
CA THR A 124 11.64 3.91 6.12
C THR A 124 12.73 3.75 7.17
N ARG A 125 12.35 3.77 8.46
CA ARG A 125 13.30 3.65 9.58
C ARG A 125 12.95 2.48 10.48
N LYS A 126 13.95 1.73 10.93
CA LYS A 126 13.84 0.74 12.00
C LYS A 126 14.98 0.96 12.99
N ASP A 127 14.66 1.32 14.22
CA ASP A 127 15.67 1.67 15.23
C ASP A 127 16.68 2.73 14.74
N CYS A 128 17.95 2.35 14.62
CA CYS A 128 19.03 3.19 14.09
C CYS A 128 19.26 3.02 12.58
N LEU A 129 18.57 2.09 11.92
CA LEU A 129 18.68 1.81 10.50
C LEU A 129 17.73 2.68 9.69
N LEU A 130 18.25 3.26 8.60
CA LEU A 130 17.48 4.02 7.61
C LEU A 130 17.59 3.32 6.25
N PHE A 131 16.46 2.82 5.74
CA PHE A 131 16.39 2.18 4.44
C PHE A 131 16.02 3.21 3.38
N HIS A 132 16.74 3.17 2.25
CA HIS A 132 16.56 4.10 1.13
C HIS A 132 16.06 3.32 -0.07
N PHE A 133 14.88 3.67 -0.57
CA PHE A 133 14.31 3.12 -1.79
C PHE A 133 14.58 4.10 -2.94
N LEU A 134 15.49 3.72 -3.84
CA LEU A 134 15.79 4.48 -5.03
C LEU A 134 14.71 4.23 -6.10
N LEU A 135 13.95 5.27 -6.45
CA LEU A 135 12.87 5.17 -7.42
C LEU A 135 13.21 6.02 -8.64
N PRO A 136 13.25 5.45 -9.86
CA PRO A 136 13.49 6.24 -11.06
C PRO A 136 12.36 7.26 -11.27
N LEU A 137 12.73 8.50 -11.59
CA LEU A 137 11.79 9.60 -11.86
C LEU A 137 11.03 9.38 -13.19
N PRO A 138 9.76 9.84 -13.30
CA PRO A 138 8.94 10.43 -12.24
C PRO A 138 8.26 9.35 -11.37
N ILE A 139 8.15 9.64 -10.08
CA ILE A 139 7.25 8.92 -9.16
C ILE A 139 5.84 9.36 -9.55
N LEU A 140 5.28 8.70 -10.57
CA LEU A 140 3.93 8.98 -11.07
C LEU A 140 2.95 8.79 -9.91
N GLN A 141 2.47 9.90 -9.35
CA GLN A 141 1.14 9.90 -8.75
C GLN A 141 0.17 10.04 -9.91
N PRO A 142 -0.67 9.03 -10.21
CA PRO A 142 -1.79 9.27 -11.11
C PRO A 142 -2.68 10.37 -10.49
N LYS A 143 -3.13 11.30 -11.34
CA LYS A 143 -4.12 12.32 -10.99
C LYS A 143 -5.42 11.67 -10.53
#